data_AF-A0A5N7SQ59-F1
#
_entry.id   AF-A0A5N7SQ59-F1
#
_cell.length_a   1.000
_cell.length_b   1.000
_cell.length_c   1.000
_cell.angle_alpha   90.00
_cell.angle_beta   90.00
_cell.angle_gamma   90.00
#
_symmetry.space_group_name_H-M   'P 1'
#
loop_
_entity.id
_entity.type
_entity.pdbx_description
1 polymer ?
#
loop_
_entity_poly.entity_id
_entity_poly.type
_entity_poly.pdbx_seq_one_letter_code
_entity_poly.pdbx_strand_id
1 'polypeptide(L)'
;MAARKSSAPLIEVTARPGQPLGMAPATFLRDFWQKRPLLIRNAFPNFQTPVQPEDLAGLACEEGVLARLIEHDKTQDGWRVRTGPFQEDVFPALPDHDWTLLVQDVDKWDPDVRALIEHFSFLPRWRMDDVMISFAATGGSVGAHVDQYDVFL
;
A
#
# COMPACT_ATOMS: atom_id res chain seq x y z
N MET A 1 -29.84 14.43 33.61
CA MET A 1 -28.83 14.68 32.56
C MET A 1 -28.18 13.36 32.20
N ALA A 2 -28.51 12.79 31.04
CA ALA A 2 -27.90 11.54 30.61
C ALA A 2 -26.45 11.83 30.17
N ALA A 3 -25.49 11.26 30.88
CA ALA A 3 -24.09 11.30 30.48
C ALA A 3 -23.95 10.67 29.08
N ARG A 4 -23.40 11.43 28.13
CA ARG A 4 -22.98 10.92 26.82
C ARG A 4 -22.06 9.73 27.07
N LYS A 5 -22.48 8.53 26.67
CA LYS A 5 -21.57 7.40 26.51
C LYS A 5 -20.53 7.84 25.48
N SER A 6 -19.33 8.16 25.94
CA SER A 6 -18.16 8.25 25.08
C SER A 6 -17.88 6.82 24.60
N SER A 7 -18.57 6.38 23.55
CA SER A 7 -18.17 5.19 22.82
C SER A 7 -16.81 5.51 22.24
N ALA A 8 -15.79 4.73 22.59
CA ALA A 8 -14.50 4.77 21.91
C ALA A 8 -14.76 4.87 20.39
N PRO A 9 -14.07 5.76 19.67
CA PRO A 9 -14.30 5.88 18.24
C PRO A 9 -14.10 4.52 17.58
N LEU A 10 -15.02 4.16 16.69
CA LEU A 10 -14.90 2.98 15.85
C LEU A 10 -13.61 3.12 15.03
N ILE A 11 -12.56 2.40 15.41
CA ILE A 11 -11.30 2.30 14.67
C ILE A 11 -11.33 1.13 13.68
N GLU A 12 -12.41 0.35 13.69
CA GLU A 12 -12.56 -0.86 12.90
C GLU A 12 -14.01 -1.01 12.41
N VAL A 13 -14.16 -1.42 11.14
CA VAL A 13 -15.42 -1.84 10.53
C VAL A 13 -15.20 -3.07 9.65
N THR A 14 -16.27 -3.82 9.39
CA THR A 14 -16.24 -4.94 8.43
C THR A 14 -17.02 -4.54 7.18
N ALA A 15 -16.39 -4.71 6.02
CA ALA A 15 -17.00 -4.47 4.72
C ALA A 15 -18.15 -5.44 4.43
N ARG A 16 -19.01 -5.04 3.49
CA ARG A 16 -20.16 -5.84 3.04
C ARG A 16 -20.13 -5.97 1.52
N PRO A 17 -20.76 -7.01 0.93
CA PRO A 17 -20.87 -7.12 -0.52
C PRO A 17 -21.42 -5.82 -1.14
N GLY A 18 -20.70 -5.26 -2.12
CA GLY A 18 -21.05 -3.99 -2.77
C GLY A 18 -20.76 -2.72 -1.94
N GLN A 19 -20.17 -2.86 -0.75
CA GLN A 19 -19.85 -1.75 0.16
C GLN A 19 -18.47 -1.96 0.79
N PRO A 20 -17.38 -1.71 0.02
CA PRO A 20 -16.02 -2.02 0.46
C PRO A 20 -15.61 -1.24 1.70
N LEU A 21 -16.19 -0.06 1.95
CA LEU A 21 -15.91 0.75 3.15
C LEU A 21 -16.65 0.29 4.41
N GLY A 22 -17.54 -0.70 4.32
CA GLY A 22 -18.46 -1.08 5.42
C GLY A 22 -19.49 -0.02 5.80
N MET A 23 -19.47 1.13 5.12
CA MET A 23 -20.37 2.28 5.29
C MET A 23 -20.53 3.03 3.97
N ALA A 24 -21.45 3.99 3.91
CA ALA A 24 -21.59 4.85 2.74
C ALA A 24 -20.35 5.74 2.58
N PRO A 25 -19.87 6.03 1.35
CA PRO A 25 -18.73 6.93 1.15
C PRO A 25 -18.91 8.31 1.81
N ALA A 26 -20.13 8.85 1.82
CA ALA A 26 -20.44 10.10 2.51
C ALA A 26 -20.17 10.03 4.02
N THR A 27 -20.41 8.89 4.66
CA THR A 27 -20.09 8.66 6.07
C THR A 27 -18.58 8.58 6.27
N PHE A 28 -17.88 7.85 5.40
CA PHE A 28 -16.41 7.75 5.45
C PHE A 28 -15.72 9.12 5.32
N LEU A 29 -16.13 9.93 4.34
CA LEU A 29 -15.58 11.27 4.11
C LEU A 29 -15.88 12.22 5.28
N ARG A 30 -17.07 12.12 5.89
CA ARG A 30 -17.45 12.95 7.03
C ARG A 30 -16.67 12.58 8.30
N ASP A 31 -16.45 11.29 8.56
CA ASP A 31 -16.02 10.84 9.89
C ASP A 31 -14.55 10.37 9.95
N PHE A 32 -13.90 10.09 8.81
CA PHE A 32 -12.56 9.45 8.77
C PHE A 32 -11.55 10.13 7.85
N TRP A 33 -11.93 10.42 6.61
CA TRP A 33 -11.02 11.01 5.61
C TRP A 33 -10.35 12.29 6.16
N GLN A 34 -9.01 12.35 6.10
CA GLN A 34 -8.18 13.43 6.65
C GLN A 34 -8.38 13.75 8.14
N LYS A 35 -8.86 12.78 8.94
CA LYS A 35 -9.17 13.00 10.36
C LYS A 35 -8.58 11.94 11.28
N ARG A 36 -8.75 10.67 10.93
CA ARG A 36 -8.33 9.55 11.78
C ARG A 36 -8.23 8.24 10.99
N PRO A 37 -7.36 7.31 11.38
CA PRO A 37 -7.23 6.00 10.73
C PRO A 37 -8.49 5.14 10.93
N LEU A 38 -8.71 4.21 10.01
CA LEU A 38 -9.78 3.22 10.05
C LEU A 38 -9.30 1.89 9.48
N LEU A 39 -9.46 0.81 10.24
CA LEU A 39 -9.31 -0.55 9.75
C LEU A 39 -10.61 -1.03 9.10
N ILE A 40 -10.54 -1.42 7.82
CA ILE A 40 -11.69 -1.96 7.09
C ILE A 40 -11.41 -3.43 6.78
N ARG A 41 -12.04 -4.33 7.52
CA ARG A 41 -11.86 -5.77 7.31
C ARG A 41 -12.63 -6.23 6.08
N ASN A 42 -11.99 -7.09 5.29
CA ASN A 42 -12.60 -7.79 4.16
C ASN A 42 -13.16 -6.85 3.07
N ALA A 43 -12.52 -5.70 2.85
CA ALA A 43 -12.91 -4.72 1.83
C ALA A 43 -13.00 -5.34 0.42
N PHE A 44 -12.06 -6.22 0.10
CA PHE A 44 -12.00 -7.01 -1.13
C PHE A 44 -11.96 -8.51 -0.78
N PRO A 45 -13.11 -9.19 -0.69
CA PRO A 45 -13.13 -10.61 -0.37
C PRO A 45 -12.45 -11.43 -1.48
N ASN A 46 -11.60 -12.38 -1.09
CA ASN A 46 -10.82 -13.22 -2.03
C ASN A 46 -9.95 -12.41 -2.99
N PHE A 47 -9.42 -11.27 -2.53
CA PHE A 47 -8.48 -10.46 -3.31
C PHE A 47 -7.28 -11.31 -3.72
N GLN A 48 -6.98 -11.29 -5.02
CA GLN A 48 -5.75 -11.82 -5.57
C GLN A 48 -4.94 -10.64 -6.10
N THR A 49 -3.66 -10.59 -5.74
CA THR A 49 -2.77 -9.55 -6.23
C THR A 49 -2.64 -9.69 -7.75
N PRO A 50 -2.86 -8.62 -8.53
CA PRO A 50 -2.77 -8.66 -9.99
C PRO A 50 -1.33 -8.87 -10.50
N VAL A 51 -0.32 -8.55 -9.67
CA VAL A 51 1.10 -8.62 -10.01
C VAL A 51 1.80 -9.70 -9.18
N GLN A 52 2.54 -10.59 -9.83
CA GLN A 52 3.38 -11.57 -9.13
C GLN A 52 4.72 -10.95 -8.68
N PRO A 53 5.38 -11.48 -7.65
CA PRO A 53 6.68 -10.99 -7.20
C PRO A 53 7.73 -10.88 -8.30
N GLU A 54 7.78 -11.86 -9.20
CA GLU A 54 8.73 -11.93 -10.31
C GLU A 54 8.45 -10.83 -11.36
N ASP A 55 7.16 -10.58 -11.66
CA ASP A 55 6.74 -9.52 -12.56
C ASP A 55 7.10 -8.14 -11.99
N LEU A 56 6.93 -7.94 -10.68
CA LEU A 56 7.30 -6.70 -9.99
C LEU A 56 8.82 -6.47 -10.01
N ALA A 57 9.61 -7.52 -9.81
CA ALA A 57 11.07 -7.46 -9.92
C ALA A 57 11.52 -7.14 -11.35
N GLY A 58 10.88 -7.75 -12.35
CA GLY A 58 11.09 -7.43 -13.76
C GLY A 58 10.78 -5.97 -14.07
N LEU A 59 9.64 -5.46 -13.60
CA LEU A 59 9.26 -4.07 -13.77
C LEU A 59 10.28 -3.10 -13.15
N ALA A 60 10.87 -3.47 -12.01
CA ALA A 60 11.89 -2.66 -11.35
C ALA A 60 13.24 -2.59 -12.12
N CYS A 61 13.42 -3.40 -13.16
CA CYS A 61 14.56 -3.33 -14.09
C CYS A 61 14.31 -2.41 -15.29
N GLU A 62 13.05 -2.04 -15.57
CA GLU A 62 12.69 -1.27 -16.75
C GLU A 62 13.13 0.20 -16.66
N GLU A 63 13.58 0.76 -17.78
CA GLU A 63 13.99 2.16 -17.84
C GLU A 63 12.79 3.11 -17.60
N GLY A 64 12.99 4.12 -16.74
CA GLY A 64 11.95 5.07 -16.37
C GLY A 64 11.03 4.61 -15.24
N VAL A 65 11.14 3.36 -14.79
CA VAL A 65 10.44 2.89 -13.58
C VAL A 65 11.11 3.43 -12.32
N LEU A 66 10.30 3.98 -11.42
CA LEU A 66 10.74 4.46 -10.12
C LEU A 66 10.69 3.33 -9.09
N ALA A 67 11.82 2.63 -8.93
CA ALA A 67 11.96 1.55 -7.97
C ALA A 67 12.99 1.86 -6.87
N ARG A 68 12.73 1.33 -5.66
CA ARG A 68 13.65 1.40 -4.51
C ARG A 68 13.76 0.03 -3.85
N LEU A 69 14.98 -0.37 -3.52
CA LEU A 69 15.27 -1.53 -2.70
C LEU A 69 15.79 -1.04 -1.36
N ILE A 70 15.10 -1.42 -0.27
CA ILE A 70 15.42 -1.05 1.09
C ILE A 70 15.84 -2.31 1.84
N GLU A 71 17.02 -2.27 2.45
CA GLU A 71 17.62 -3.40 3.17
C GLU A 71 17.96 -2.97 4.60
N HIS A 72 17.60 -3.80 5.59
CA HIS A 72 17.90 -3.57 7.00
C HIS A 72 18.96 -4.57 7.49
N ASP A 73 20.15 -4.08 7.80
CA ASP A 73 21.14 -4.87 8.53
C ASP A 73 20.81 -4.85 10.02
N LYS A 74 20.15 -5.91 10.50
CA LYS A 74 19.80 -6.07 11.92
C LYS A 74 21.00 -6.19 12.85
N THR A 75 22.18 -6.56 12.35
CA THR A 75 23.38 -6.74 13.20
C THR A 75 24.01 -5.40 13.56
N GLN A 76 23.94 -4.43 12.64
CA GLN A 76 24.47 -3.08 12.80
C GLN A 76 23.39 -2.04 13.05
N ASP A 77 22.12 -2.45 13.01
CA ASP A 77 20.94 -1.57 12.94
C ASP A 77 21.07 -0.52 11.81
N GLY A 78 21.61 -0.96 10.68
CA GLY A 78 21.94 -0.11 9.53
C GLY A 78 20.89 -0.23 8.42
N TRP A 79 20.56 0.88 7.77
CA TRP A 79 19.64 0.90 6.63
C TRP A 79 20.38 1.24 5.34
N ARG A 80 20.13 0.45 4.29
CA ARG A 80 20.62 0.72 2.95
C ARG A 80 19.45 0.93 2.00
N VAL A 81 19.54 1.97 1.17
CA VAL A 81 18.58 2.25 0.10
C VAL A 81 19.33 2.25 -1.22
N ARG A 82 18.83 1.48 -2.18
CA ARG A 82 19.29 1.50 -3.58
C ARG A 82 18.12 1.93 -4.45
N THR A 83 18.40 2.70 -5.49
CA THR A 83 17.40 3.19 -6.44
C THR A 83 17.61 2.54 -7.79
N GLY A 84 16.51 2.16 -8.44
CA GLY A 84 16.51 1.56 -9.76
C GLY A 84 16.79 2.56 -10.90
N PRO A 85 16.72 2.09 -12.16
CA PRO A 85 16.41 0.71 -12.54
C PRO A 85 17.49 -0.27 -12.08
N PHE A 86 17.08 -1.48 -11.72
CA PHE A 86 18.00 -2.53 -11.29
C PHE A 86 18.47 -3.39 -12.46
N GLN A 87 19.54 -4.15 -12.25
CA GLN A 87 19.91 -5.25 -13.14
C GLN A 87 19.20 -6.52 -12.66
N GLU A 88 18.81 -7.40 -13.59
CA GLU A 88 18.08 -8.63 -13.26
C GLU A 88 18.82 -9.53 -12.27
N ASP A 89 20.15 -9.54 -12.33
CA ASP A 89 21.03 -10.33 -11.46
C ASP A 89 21.02 -9.88 -9.99
N VAL A 90 20.48 -8.70 -9.70
CA VAL A 90 20.35 -8.18 -8.33
C VAL A 90 19.43 -9.06 -7.50
N PHE A 91 18.26 -9.44 -8.02
CA PHE A 91 17.22 -10.11 -7.22
C PHE A 91 17.57 -11.54 -6.81
N PRO A 92 18.11 -12.40 -7.70
CA PRO A 92 18.58 -13.74 -7.30
C PRO A 92 19.71 -13.72 -6.27
N ALA A 93 20.45 -12.61 -6.17
CA ALA A 93 21.54 -12.45 -5.21
C ALA A 93 21.08 -11.93 -3.83
N LEU A 94 19.82 -11.51 -3.68
CA LEU A 94 19.28 -11.05 -2.40
C LEU A 94 19.04 -12.23 -1.44
N PRO A 95 19.21 -12.03 -0.13
CA PRO A 95 18.84 -13.03 0.87
C PRO A 95 17.32 -13.26 0.90
N ASP A 96 16.85 -14.28 1.62
CA ASP A 96 15.43 -14.57 1.79
C ASP A 96 14.75 -13.73 2.90
N HIS A 97 15.45 -12.74 3.45
CA HIS A 97 15.01 -11.91 4.58
C HIS A 97 15.50 -10.46 4.53
N ASP A 98 14.82 -9.60 5.30
CA ASP A 98 15.27 -8.25 5.71
C ASP A 98 15.49 -7.23 4.58
N TRP A 99 14.73 -7.37 3.49
CA TRP A 99 14.64 -6.36 2.43
C TRP A 99 13.23 -6.21 1.88
N THR A 100 12.97 -5.04 1.30
CA THR A 100 11.71 -4.67 0.66
C THR A 100 12.00 -3.97 -0.67
N LEU A 101 11.36 -4.44 -1.74
CA LEU A 101 11.27 -3.75 -3.02
C LEU A 101 9.99 -2.88 -3.04
N LEU A 102 10.14 -1.63 -3.43
CA LEU A 102 9.06 -0.67 -3.67
C LEU A 102 9.09 -0.26 -5.14
N VAL A 103 7.96 -0.34 -5.84
CA VAL A 103 7.82 0.17 -7.22
C VAL A 103 6.64 1.14 -7.23
N GLN A 104 6.91 2.38 -7.64
CA GLN A 104 5.90 3.44 -7.76
C GLN A 104 5.15 3.31 -9.08
N ASP A 105 4.01 4.01 -9.20
CA ASP A 105 3.30 4.19 -10.47
C ASP A 105 2.90 2.89 -11.18
N VAL A 106 2.71 1.77 -10.45
CA VAL A 106 2.47 0.46 -11.08
C VAL A 106 1.15 0.45 -11.86
N ASP A 107 0.18 1.28 -11.47
CA ASP A 107 -1.07 1.47 -12.21
C ASP A 107 -0.89 2.05 -13.63
N LYS A 108 0.28 2.61 -13.95
CA LYS A 108 0.63 3.08 -15.30
C LYS A 108 1.18 1.96 -16.18
N TRP A 109 1.69 0.89 -15.57
CA TRP A 109 2.33 -0.24 -16.23
C TRP A 109 1.41 -1.45 -16.36
N ASP A 110 0.48 -1.62 -15.42
CA ASP A 110 -0.41 -2.77 -15.35
C ASP A 110 -1.90 -2.35 -15.31
N PRO A 111 -2.72 -2.77 -16.30
CA PRO A 111 -4.13 -2.40 -16.38
C PRO A 111 -4.99 -3.04 -15.27
N ASP A 112 -4.61 -4.20 -14.73
CA ASP A 112 -5.33 -4.86 -13.66
C ASP A 112 -5.06 -4.17 -12.32
N VAL A 113 -3.84 -3.65 -12.10
CA VAL A 113 -3.54 -2.72 -11.00
C VAL A 113 -4.33 -1.42 -11.17
N ARG A 114 -4.39 -0.88 -12.39
CA ARG A 114 -5.15 0.34 -12.68
C ARG A 114 -6.63 0.23 -12.32
N ALA A 115 -7.22 -0.95 -12.53
CA ALA A 115 -8.62 -1.22 -12.20
C ALA A 115 -8.92 -1.05 -10.70
N LEU A 116 -7.93 -1.24 -9.81
CA LEU A 116 -8.11 -1.04 -8.36
C LEU A 116 -8.54 0.40 -8.01
N ILE A 117 -8.07 1.39 -8.79
CA ILE A 117 -8.38 2.80 -8.56
C ILE A 117 -9.90 3.07 -8.72
N GLU A 118 -10.63 2.25 -9.48
CA GLU A 118 -12.07 2.42 -9.67
C GLU A 118 -12.89 2.26 -8.38
N HIS A 119 -12.41 1.43 -7.44
CA HIS A 119 -13.02 1.27 -6.12
C HIS A 119 -12.97 2.54 -5.26
N PHE A 120 -12.11 3.50 -5.62
CA PHE A 120 -11.91 4.76 -4.93
C PHE A 120 -12.56 5.95 -5.66
N SER A 121 -13.47 5.69 -6.61
CA SER A 121 -14.18 6.73 -7.39
C SER A 121 -15.05 7.68 -6.57
N PHE A 122 -15.25 7.43 -5.27
CA PHE A 122 -15.87 8.39 -4.33
C PHE A 122 -14.95 9.57 -3.98
N LEU A 123 -13.66 9.50 -4.31
CA LEU A 123 -12.71 10.59 -4.20
C LEU A 123 -12.59 11.33 -5.55
N PRO A 124 -12.34 12.66 -5.54
CA PRO A 124 -12.03 13.39 -6.76
C PRO A 124 -10.77 12.84 -7.43
N ARG A 125 -10.79 12.64 -8.77
CA ARG A 125 -9.66 12.04 -9.49
C ARG A 125 -8.32 12.76 -9.29
N TRP A 126 -8.33 14.09 -9.14
CA TRP A 126 -7.12 14.90 -8.91
C TRP A 126 -6.50 14.71 -7.51
N ARG A 127 -7.19 14.02 -6.59
CA ARG A 127 -6.68 13.65 -5.27
C ARG A 127 -6.02 12.28 -5.24
N MET A 128 -6.19 11.48 -6.30
CA MET A 128 -5.52 10.20 -6.46
C MET A 128 -4.16 10.45 -7.10
N ASP A 129 -3.11 9.84 -6.54
CA ASP A 129 -1.76 9.91 -7.07
C ASP A 129 -1.48 8.67 -7.94
N ASP A 130 -1.06 7.57 -7.30
CA ASP A 130 -0.68 6.32 -7.95
C ASP A 130 -1.03 5.08 -7.11
N VAL A 131 -0.68 3.89 -7.62
CA VAL A 131 -0.60 2.65 -6.84
C VAL A 131 0.85 2.20 -6.76
N MET A 132 1.48 2.43 -5.61
CA MET A 132 2.75 1.80 -5.26
C MET A 132 2.52 0.36 -4.82
N ILE A 133 3.32 -0.57 -5.36
CA ILE A 133 3.36 -1.96 -4.87
C ILE A 133 4.68 -2.19 -4.13
N SER A 134 4.57 -2.88 -2.99
CA SER A 134 5.74 -3.37 -2.25
C SER A 134 5.76 -4.90 -2.22
N PHE A 135 6.96 -5.47 -2.37
CA PHE A 135 7.25 -6.85 -2.04
C PHE A 135 8.27 -6.87 -0.90
N ALA A 136 7.96 -7.56 0.18
CA ALA A 136 8.84 -7.69 1.34
C ALA A 136 9.23 -9.15 1.53
N ALA A 137 10.54 -9.42 1.59
CA ALA A 137 11.04 -10.70 2.08
C ALA A 137 10.73 -10.86 3.58
N THR A 138 11.02 -12.03 4.16
CA THR A 138 10.73 -12.27 5.58
C THR A 138 11.42 -11.22 6.46
N GLY A 139 10.65 -10.48 7.25
CA GLY A 139 11.21 -9.40 8.10
C GLY A 139 11.54 -8.09 7.36
N GLY A 140 11.33 -8.04 6.04
CA GLY A 140 11.44 -6.83 5.23
C GLY A 140 10.49 -5.75 5.70
N SER A 141 10.99 -4.52 5.78
CA SER A 141 10.26 -3.34 6.22
C SER A 141 10.90 -2.08 5.64
N VAL A 142 10.16 -0.98 5.70
CA VAL A 142 10.68 0.36 5.39
C VAL A 142 10.94 1.18 6.66
N GLY A 143 10.75 0.57 7.83
CA GLY A 143 10.84 1.22 9.13
C GLY A 143 9.58 2.03 9.50
N ALA A 144 9.52 2.48 10.75
CA ALA A 144 8.45 3.36 11.22
C ALA A 144 8.63 4.76 10.61
N HIS A 145 7.60 5.25 9.93
CA HIS A 145 7.63 6.53 9.23
C HIS A 145 6.24 7.18 9.21
N VAL A 146 6.17 8.38 8.64
CA VAL A 146 4.94 9.14 8.43
C VAL A 146 4.91 9.68 7.01
N ASP A 147 3.71 9.80 6.46
CA ASP A 147 3.45 10.40 5.15
C ASP A 147 2.64 11.68 5.28
N GLN A 148 2.73 12.54 4.26
CA GLN A 148 1.98 13.79 4.17
C GLN A 148 0.72 13.66 3.29
N TYR A 149 0.35 12.43 2.93
CA TYR A 149 -0.79 12.09 2.08
C TYR A 149 -1.69 11.05 2.74
N ASP A 150 -2.97 11.02 2.34
CA ASP A 150 -3.89 9.95 2.70
C ASP A 150 -3.50 8.67 1.93
N VAL A 151 -3.58 7.51 2.58
CA VAL A 151 -3.23 6.22 1.97
C VAL A 151 -4.26 5.15 2.33
N PHE A 152 -4.57 4.29 1.36
CA PHE A 152 -5.20 2.99 1.60
C PHE A 152 -4.12 1.93 1.44
N LEU A 153 -3.82 1.23 2.54
CA LEU A 153 -2.91 0.09 2.57
C LEU A 153 -3.71 -1.21 2.34
#